data_AF-A0A961JR42-F1
#
_entry.id   AF-A0A961JR42-F1
#
_cell.length_a   1.000
_cell.length_b   1.000
_cell.length_c   1.000
_cell.angle_alpha   90.00
_cell.angle_beta   90.00
_cell.angle_gamma   90.00
#
_symmetry.space_group_name_H-M   'P 1'
#
loop_
_entity.id
_entity.type
_entity.pdbx_description
1 polymer ?
#
loop_
_entity_poly.entity_id
_entity_poly.type
_entity_poly.pdbx_seq_one_letter_code
_entity_poly.pdbx_strand_id
1 'polypeptide(L)'
;IKMQIRAREIYALDDVGDLAERYGDALTSGLTLDDVKAWPDVLQAVTPEDVMRVAAEVLDMRASVTGWLMPEPKPASEGEGL
;
A
#
# COMPACT_ATOMS: atom_id res chain seq x y z
N ILE A 1 2.14 10.75 9.55
CA ILE A 1 2.25 9.36 9.05
C ILE A 1 2.73 8.40 10.15
N LYS A 2 3.95 8.49 10.69
CA LYS A 2 4.44 7.58 11.75
C LYS A 2 3.49 7.40 12.94
N MET A 3 2.88 8.49 13.42
CA MET A 3 1.88 8.46 14.50
C MET A 3 0.60 7.69 14.13
N GLN A 4 0.14 7.78 12.88
CA GLN A 4 -1.04 7.05 12.41
C GLN A 4 -0.75 5.55 12.22
N ILE A 5 0.46 5.22 11.77
CA ILE A 5 0.93 3.83 11.65
C ILE A 5 0.97 3.18 13.05
N ARG A 6 1.55 3.88 14.03
CA ARG A 6 1.58 3.41 15.43
C ARG A 6 0.18 3.17 16.00
N ALA A 7 -0.77 4.08 15.73
CA ALA A 7 -2.14 3.91 16.19
C ALA A 7 -2.82 2.68 15.57
N ARG A 8 -2.65 2.46 14.26
CA ARG A 8 -3.18 1.25 13.59
C ARG A 8 -2.61 -0.04 14.15
N GLU A 9 -1.31 -0.05 14.43
CA GLU A 9 -0.64 -1.24 14.96
C GLU A 9 -1.15 -1.61 16.35
N ILE A 10 -1.49 -0.63 17.18
CA ILE A 10 -2.12 -0.87 18.49
C ILE A 10 -3.50 -1.51 18.33
N TYR A 11 -4.34 -1.00 17.42
CA TYR A 11 -5.67 -1.59 17.17
C TYR A 11 -5.59 -3.01 16.58
N ALA A 12 -4.63 -3.28 15.69
CA ALA A 12 -4.44 -4.59 15.09
C ALA A 12 -3.93 -5.66 16.08
N LEU A 13 -3.39 -5.26 17.24
CA LEU A 13 -3.01 -6.19 18.30
C LEU A 13 -4.19 -6.60 19.20
N ASP A 14 -5.27 -5.81 19.20
CA ASP A 14 -6.49 -6.09 19.99
C ASP A 14 -7.47 -7.01 19.26
N ASP A 15 -7.34 -7.17 17.94
CA ASP A 15 -8.12 -8.13 17.14
C ASP A 15 -7.29 -9.39 16.82
N VAL A 16 -7.71 -10.53 17.37
CA VAL A 16 -7.04 -11.83 17.16
C VAL A 16 -7.11 -12.34 15.72
N GLY A 17 -8.10 -11.89 14.94
CA GLY A 17 -8.23 -12.20 13.52
C GLY A 17 -7.18 -11.47 12.68
N ASP A 18 -7.08 -10.16 12.86
CA ASP A 18 -6.06 -9.32 12.20
C ASP A 18 -4.64 -9.81 12.55
N LEU A 19 -4.43 -10.25 13.80
CA LEU A 19 -3.17 -10.82 14.23
C LEU A 19 -2.86 -12.12 13.46
N ALA A 20 -3.82 -13.03 13.34
CA ALA A 20 -3.64 -14.28 12.62
C ALA A 20 -3.34 -14.07 11.13
N GLU A 21 -4.04 -13.14 10.48
CA GLU A 21 -3.79 -12.74 9.08
C GLU A 21 -2.37 -12.20 8.93
N ARG A 22 -1.96 -11.27 9.80
CA ARG A 22 -0.61 -10.68 9.75
C ARG A 22 0.52 -11.70 9.87
N TYR A 23 0.39 -12.68 10.77
CA TYR A 23 1.37 -13.75 10.89
C TYR A 23 1.32 -14.71 9.69
N GLY A 24 0.14 -15.02 9.15
CA GLY A 24 -0.02 -15.84 7.96
C GLY A 24 0.65 -15.24 6.72
N ASP A 25 0.39 -13.96 6.45
CA ASP A 25 0.98 -13.22 5.33
C ASP A 25 2.50 -13.12 5.44
N ALA A 26 3.00 -12.85 6.64
CA ALA A 26 4.44 -12.78 6.89
C ALA A 26 5.12 -14.14 6.63
N LEU A 27 4.58 -15.23 7.19
CA LEU A 27 5.21 -16.55 7.05
C LEU A 27 5.14 -17.08 5.61
N THR A 28 4.03 -16.82 4.89
CA THR A 28 3.87 -17.26 3.50
C THR A 28 4.72 -16.46 2.51
N SER A 29 5.09 -15.22 2.86
CA SER A 29 6.05 -14.41 2.11
C SER A 29 7.52 -14.68 2.46
N GLY A 30 7.78 -15.59 3.41
CA GLY A 30 9.13 -16.03 3.80
C GLY A 30 9.76 -15.22 4.95
N LEU A 31 9.00 -14.35 5.60
CA LEU A 31 9.44 -13.66 6.82
C LEU A 31 9.37 -14.59 8.03
N THR A 32 10.12 -14.25 9.07
CA THR A 32 10.15 -14.98 10.35
C THR A 32 9.23 -14.32 11.39
N LEU A 33 8.97 -15.04 12.49
CA LEU A 33 8.23 -14.47 13.62
C LEU A 33 8.94 -13.26 14.25
N ASP A 34 10.27 -13.25 14.22
CA ASP A 34 11.06 -12.15 14.79
C ASP A 34 10.96 -10.90 13.91
N ASP A 35 10.85 -11.05 12.59
CA ASP A 35 10.60 -9.93 11.67
C ASP A 35 9.24 -9.27 11.96
N VAL A 36 8.20 -10.06 12.20
CA VAL A 36 6.86 -9.56 12.55
C VAL A 36 6.89 -8.74 13.84
N LYS A 37 7.64 -9.21 14.85
CA LYS A 37 7.78 -8.54 16.15
C LYS A 37 8.63 -7.28 16.07
N ALA A 38 9.68 -7.28 15.24
CA ALA A 38 10.58 -6.14 15.08
C ALA A 38 9.98 -5.02 14.21
N TRP A 39 8.96 -5.34 13.41
CA TRP A 39 8.36 -4.40 12.45
C TRP A 39 7.98 -3.02 12.99
N PRO A 40 7.37 -2.87 14.19
CA PRO A 40 7.06 -1.56 14.75
C PRO A 40 8.31 -0.68 14.89
N ASP A 41 9.40 -1.25 15.42
CA ASP A 41 10.65 -0.53 15.68
C ASP A 41 11.37 -0.19 14.38
N VAL A 42 11.39 -1.13 13.43
CA VAL A 42 11.92 -0.91 12.07
C VAL A 42 11.23 0.28 11.40
N LEU A 43 9.89 0.35 11.48
CA LEU A 43 9.12 1.45 10.92
C LEU A 43 9.38 2.79 11.65
N GLN A 44 9.58 2.77 12.97
CA GLN A 44 9.92 4.00 13.70
C GLN A 44 11.31 4.52 13.36
N ALA A 45 12.26 3.63 13.02
CA ALA A 45 13.64 3.97 12.69
C ALA A 45 13.79 4.69 11.34
N VAL A 46 12.82 4.58 10.42
CA VAL A 46 12.88 5.18 9.07
C VAL A 46 13.11 6.69 9.14
N THR A 47 14.15 7.19 8.47
CA THR A 47 14.46 8.62 8.44
C THR A 47 13.88 9.33 7.21
N PRO A 48 13.71 10.67 7.24
CA PRO A 48 13.37 11.43 6.02
C PRO A 48 14.36 11.20 4.88
N GLU A 49 15.65 11.06 5.19
CA GLU A 49 16.72 10.82 4.23
C GLU A 49 16.55 9.47 3.52
N ASP A 50 16.17 8.42 4.27
CA ASP A 50 15.86 7.11 3.69
C ASP A 50 14.69 7.21 2.69
N VAL A 51 13.65 7.97 3.05
CA VAL A 51 12.47 8.18 2.19
C VAL A 51 12.89 8.89 0.91
N MET A 52 13.65 9.98 1.02
CA MET A 52 14.07 10.75 -0.15
C MET A 52 15.01 9.95 -1.07
N ARG A 53 15.91 9.15 -0.49
CA ARG A 53 16.78 8.24 -1.25
C ARG A 53 15.96 7.25 -2.07
N VAL A 54 15.04 6.52 -1.43
CA VAL A 54 14.22 5.52 -2.11
C VAL A 54 13.28 6.16 -3.12
N ALA A 55 12.71 7.34 -2.82
CA ALA A 55 11.86 8.06 -3.75
C ALA A 55 12.57 8.35 -5.09
N ALA A 56 13.86 8.69 -5.05
CA ALA A 56 14.65 8.91 -6.27
C ALA A 56 14.88 7.62 -7.08
N GLU A 57 14.81 6.45 -6.44
CA GLU A 57 14.97 5.14 -7.09
C GLU A 57 13.66 4.62 -7.67
N VAL A 58 12.54 4.78 -6.96
CA VAL A 58 11.26 4.14 -7.30
C VAL A 58 10.32 5.04 -8.11
N LEU A 59 10.45 6.36 -8.01
CA LEU A 59 9.63 7.30 -8.78
C LEU A 59 10.28 7.62 -10.14
N ASP A 60 10.49 6.58 -10.94
CA ASP A 60 11.02 6.72 -12.31
C ASP A 60 9.88 6.73 -13.34
N MET A 61 9.72 7.86 -14.04
CA MET A 61 8.73 8.01 -15.11
C MET A 61 8.93 6.98 -16.24
N ARG A 62 10.15 6.51 -16.47
CA ARG A 62 10.47 5.52 -17.52
C ARG A 62 9.99 4.11 -17.15
N ALA A 63 9.75 3.86 -15.87
CA ALA A 63 9.22 2.61 -15.32
C ALA A 63 7.78 2.77 -14.81
N SER A 64 7.03 3.73 -15.37
CA SER A 64 5.65 4.02 -14.98
C SER A 64 4.63 3.46 -15.97
N VAL A 65 3.50 2.97 -15.46
CA VAL A 65 2.34 2.52 -16.25
C VAL A 65 1.12 3.34 -15.85
N THR A 66 0.55 4.07 -16.81
CA THR A 66 -0.68 4.87 -16.61
C THR A 66 -1.83 4.31 -17.44
N GLY A 67 -2.91 3.90 -16.77
CA GLY A 67 -4.15 3.45 -17.41
C GLY A 67 -5.31 4.41 -17.13
N TRP A 68 -6.05 4.78 -18.19
CA TRP A 68 -7.26 5.58 -18.08
C TRP A 68 -8.49 4.70 -18.32
N LEU A 69 -9.40 4.64 -17.35
CA LEU A 69 -10.71 4.02 -17.55
C LEU A 69 -11.69 5.09 -18.01
N MET A 70 -12.20 4.94 -19.23
CA MET A 70 -13.20 5.83 -19.82
C MET A 70 -14.56 5.15 -19.86
N PRO A 71 -15.66 5.91 -19.71
CA PRO A 71 -17.01 5.36 -19.91
C PRO A 71 -17.18 4.89 -21.36
N GLU A 72 -18.08 3.93 -21.58
CA GLU A 72 -18.43 3.51 -22.94
C GLU A 72 -18.95 4.70 -23.76
N PRO A 73 -18.53 4.85 -25.03
CA PRO A 73 -19.07 5.87 -25.91
C PRO A 73 -20.59 5.70 -26.00
N LYS A 74 -21.34 6.76 -25.66
CA LYS A 74 -22.79 6.78 -25.87
C LYS A 74 -23.04 6.64 -27.39
N PRO A 75 -23.83 5.66 -27.86
CA PRO A 75 -24.14 5.54 -29.28
C PRO A 75 -24.80 6.84 -29.74
N ALA A 76 -24.37 7.34 -30.90
CA ALA A 76 -24.95 8.53 -31.51
C ALA A 76 -26.45 8.30 -31.69
N SER A 77 -27.27 9.18 -31.11
CA SER A 77 -28.70 9.18 -31.39
C SER A 77 -28.88 9.37 -32.89
N GLU A 78 -29.47 8.38 -33.56
CA GLU A 78 -29.94 8.52 -34.93
C GLU A 78 -30.88 9.72 -35.00
N GLY A 79 -30.71 10.50 -36.08
CA GLY A 79 -31.19 11.87 -36.19
C GLY A 79 -32.66 12.06 -35.79
N GLU A 80 -32.88 13.12 -35.01
CA GLU A 80 -34.16 13.83 -35.05
C GLU A 80 -34.31 14.37 -36.47
N GLY A 81 -35.00 13.59 -37.31
CA GLY A 81 -35.46 14.01 -38.62
C GLY A 81 -36.43 15.18 -38.46
N LEU A 82 -36.04 16.29 -39.10
CA LEU A 82 -36.90 17.42 -39.47
C LEU A 82 -38.12 16.96 -40.29
#